data_AF-A0A7X7GXZ3-F1
#
_entry.id   AF-A0A7X7GXZ3-F1
#
_cell.length_a   1.000
_cell.length_b   1.000
_cell.length_c   1.000
_cell.angle_alpha   90.00
_cell.angle_beta   90.00
_cell.angle_gamma   90.00
#
_symmetry.space_group_name_H-M   'P 1'
#
loop_
_entity.id
_entity.type
_entity.pdbx_description
1 polymer ?
#
loop_
_entity_poly.entity_id
_entity_poly.type
_entity_poly.pdbx_seq_one_letter_code
_entity_poly.pdbx_strand_id
1 'polypeptide(L)'
;YLFESELEQRFVAALHERTHAINGIAWDTVLHNGKPCQRVEIAGRTWVMEQQVNIGVEQGITAASRADFVFWPVAPIDGAVPVAVYTDGYEYHVKPGASPGMVADDVRKRAAIVRSRSFAVWSVTWQDVVPPGERGPSAQSEATDARAQIGAKASQVLEHSRSPLPQELVSLDAVDSLIEYLKLPSPPDWRRAAAATATAIVGTQPQMLPNATWAEGAAESLLTERVLSESPPSAIGDEWGAALLSAGSLRVLSFAPRVALAALSESEITAVLRLLDSAEERGDEGFRDAWRTFWNLLNVLQFLPALAFTTSEALEQYGPLVTPETTGTASPGEDTPQSVLADMELCESRCRSIALAMISDGYATPVVGYELLDAHNAVAAEAELAWPEQMVAVLVEPQLPHSERFTQAGWTVLSIADLDQSQLRSLIGEEQTI
;
A
#
# COMPACT_ATOMS: atom_id res chain seq x y z
N TYR A 1 0.05 3.01 28.08
CA TYR A 1 0.72 2.30 26.97
C TYR A 1 1.27 1.00 27.49
N LEU A 2 1.16 -0.05 26.68
CA LEU A 2 1.71 -1.36 26.98
C LEU A 2 2.50 -1.76 25.73
N PHE A 3 3.78 -1.39 25.70
CA PHE A 3 4.67 -1.68 24.57
C PHE A 3 5.00 -3.16 24.57
N GLU A 4 4.92 -3.82 23.41
CA GLU A 4 5.25 -5.24 23.28
C GLU A 4 6.75 -5.46 23.02
N SER A 5 7.47 -4.41 22.59
CA SER A 5 8.91 -4.44 22.33
C SER A 5 9.66 -3.16 22.75
N GLU A 6 10.98 -3.27 22.96
CA GLU A 6 11.87 -2.11 23.18
C GLU A 6 11.87 -1.18 21.95
N LEU A 7 11.74 -1.75 20.74
CA LEU A 7 11.75 -0.98 19.51
C LEU A 7 10.51 -0.07 19.39
N GLU A 8 9.33 -0.55 19.77
CA GLU A 8 8.12 0.29 19.87
C GLU A 8 8.28 1.45 20.85
N GLN A 9 8.88 1.18 22.03
CA GLN A 9 9.12 2.22 23.02
C GLN A 9 10.10 3.28 22.49
N ARG A 10 11.18 2.86 21.82
CA ARG A 10 12.15 3.76 21.21
C ARG A 10 11.56 4.54 20.05
N PHE A 11 10.69 3.93 19.25
CA PHE A 11 9.97 4.64 18.19
C PHE A 11 9.15 5.79 18.76
N VAL A 12 8.33 5.54 19.79
CA VAL A 12 7.55 6.61 20.43
C VAL A 12 8.47 7.67 21.02
N ALA A 13 9.55 7.29 21.71
CA ALA A 13 10.50 8.25 22.26
C ALA A 13 11.14 9.14 21.16
N ALA A 14 11.62 8.54 20.07
CA ALA A 14 12.21 9.25 18.94
C ALA A 14 11.20 10.17 18.25
N LEU A 15 9.95 9.71 18.09
CA LEU A 15 8.87 10.53 17.53
C LEU A 15 8.58 11.74 18.42
N HIS A 16 8.45 11.56 19.75
CA HIS A 16 8.27 12.67 20.69
C HIS A 16 9.44 13.65 20.62
N GLU A 17 10.68 13.16 20.66
CA GLU A 17 11.89 13.98 20.62
C GLU A 17 11.97 14.83 19.34
N ARG A 18 11.84 14.20 18.16
CA ARG A 18 11.97 14.88 16.86
C ARG A 18 10.82 15.85 16.62
N THR A 19 9.64 15.52 17.11
CA THR A 19 8.48 16.36 16.92
C THR A 19 8.42 17.52 17.93
N HIS A 20 9.03 17.40 19.11
CA HIS A 20 9.15 18.50 20.09
C HIS A 20 9.84 19.76 19.52
N ALA A 21 10.72 19.61 18.53
CA ALA A 21 11.36 20.74 17.86
C ALA A 21 10.43 21.48 16.88
N ILE A 22 9.25 20.94 16.58
CA ILE A 22 8.29 21.49 15.63
C ILE A 22 7.38 22.48 16.36
N ASN A 23 7.35 23.73 15.87
CA ASN A 23 6.49 24.76 16.45
C ASN A 23 5.01 24.39 16.34
N GLY A 24 4.25 24.59 17.43
CA GLY A 24 2.82 24.33 17.48
C GLY A 24 2.43 22.87 17.68
N ILE A 25 3.37 21.99 18.05
CA ILE A 25 3.03 20.61 18.37
C ILE A 25 2.35 20.49 19.74
N ALA A 26 1.29 19.70 19.78
CA ALA A 26 0.61 19.33 21.03
C ALA A 26 0.37 17.82 21.05
N TRP A 27 0.76 17.20 22.16
CA TRP A 27 0.48 15.80 22.46
C TRP A 27 -0.46 15.71 23.65
N ASP A 28 -1.53 14.95 23.54
CA ASP A 28 -2.44 14.69 24.64
C ASP A 28 -3.02 13.27 24.58
N THR A 29 -3.54 12.79 25.72
CA THR A 29 -4.17 11.48 25.79
C THR A 29 -5.66 11.60 25.51
N VAL A 30 -6.14 10.81 24.55
CA VAL A 30 -7.55 10.75 24.15
C VAL A 30 -8.07 9.33 24.25
N LEU A 31 -9.39 9.18 24.31
CA LEU A 31 -10.05 7.87 24.16
C LEU A 31 -10.42 7.67 22.69
N HIS A 32 -9.95 6.59 22.08
CA HIS A 32 -10.29 6.20 20.71
C HIS A 32 -10.59 4.70 20.68
N ASN A 33 -11.72 4.30 20.10
CA ASN A 33 -12.19 2.90 20.08
C ASN A 33 -12.19 2.22 21.48
N GLY A 34 -12.54 2.98 22.52
CA GLY A 34 -12.57 2.49 23.90
C GLY A 34 -11.18 2.28 24.54
N LYS A 35 -10.10 2.67 23.87
CA LYS A 35 -8.71 2.56 24.35
C LYS A 35 -8.06 3.93 24.54
N PRO A 36 -7.16 4.11 25.53
CA PRO A 36 -6.33 5.30 25.63
C PRO A 36 -5.30 5.37 24.50
N CYS A 37 -5.37 6.42 23.70
CA CYS A 37 -4.49 6.70 22.56
C CYS A 37 -3.79 8.04 22.73
N GLN A 38 -2.74 8.31 21.93
CA GLN A 38 -2.18 9.66 21.84
C GLN A 38 -2.81 10.41 20.69
N ARG A 39 -3.15 11.68 20.92
CA ARG A 39 -3.45 12.62 19.86
C ARG A 39 -2.25 13.54 19.68
N VAL A 40 -1.90 13.80 18.43
CA VAL A 40 -0.86 14.77 18.06
C VAL A 40 -1.43 15.76 17.05
N GLU A 41 -1.18 17.04 17.29
CA GLU A 41 -1.37 18.09 16.28
C GLU A 41 -0.02 18.49 15.70
N ILE A 42 0.16 18.33 14.40
CA ILE A 42 1.41 18.61 13.69
C ILE A 42 1.10 19.38 12.40
N ALA A 43 1.72 20.56 12.24
CA ALA A 43 1.49 21.45 11.10
C ALA A 43 0.00 21.71 10.79
N GLY A 44 -0.84 21.84 11.83
CA GLY A 44 -2.28 22.06 11.70
C GLY A 44 -3.09 20.82 11.31
N ARG A 45 -2.49 19.63 11.36
CA ARG A 45 -3.15 18.33 11.15
C ARG A 45 -3.20 17.56 12.44
N THR A 46 -4.37 17.03 12.78
CA THR A 46 -4.57 16.25 13.99
C THR A 46 -4.68 14.77 13.68
N TRP A 47 -3.85 13.98 14.35
CA TRP A 47 -3.79 12.52 14.22
C TRP A 47 -4.02 11.85 15.57
N VAL A 48 -4.68 10.71 15.58
CA VAL A 48 -4.73 9.81 16.73
C VAL A 48 -3.85 8.60 16.46
N MET A 49 -2.82 8.42 17.28
CA MET A 49 -1.95 7.25 17.26
C MET A 49 -2.54 6.16 18.17
N GLU A 50 -3.12 5.13 17.55
CA GLU A 50 -3.57 3.90 18.21
C GLU A 50 -2.47 2.83 18.15
N GLN A 51 -2.27 2.09 19.24
CA GLN A 51 -1.31 0.98 19.29
C GLN A 51 -1.98 -0.35 18.93
N GLN A 52 -1.21 -1.24 18.32
CA GLN A 52 -1.53 -2.66 18.19
C GLN A 52 -2.87 -2.91 17.47
N VAL A 53 -2.96 -2.40 16.25
CA VAL A 53 -4.19 -2.40 15.45
C VAL A 53 -4.20 -3.59 14.49
N ASN A 54 -5.24 -4.43 14.57
CA ASN A 54 -5.48 -5.48 13.60
C ASN A 54 -6.04 -4.85 12.31
N ILE A 55 -5.42 -5.18 11.19
CA ILE A 55 -5.81 -4.75 9.85
C ILE A 55 -5.99 -6.00 9.00
N GLY A 56 -7.10 -6.11 8.27
CA GLY A 56 -7.39 -7.30 7.48
C GLY A 56 -8.52 -7.10 6.49
N VAL A 57 -9.28 -8.18 6.26
CA VAL A 57 -10.29 -8.25 5.20
C VAL A 57 -11.37 -7.18 5.31
N GLU A 58 -11.70 -6.74 6.53
CA GLU A 58 -12.64 -5.64 6.79
C GLU A 58 -12.18 -4.31 6.17
N GLN A 59 -10.88 -4.15 5.93
CA GLN A 59 -10.28 -2.99 5.28
C GLN A 59 -9.82 -3.30 3.84
N GLY A 60 -10.34 -4.37 3.21
CA GLY A 60 -9.94 -4.78 1.86
C GLY A 60 -8.56 -5.42 1.78
N ILE A 61 -7.98 -5.82 2.91
CA ILE A 61 -6.61 -6.33 2.99
C ILE A 61 -6.60 -7.85 3.03
N THR A 62 -6.10 -8.42 1.94
CA THR A 62 -6.06 -9.88 1.68
C THR A 62 -5.10 -10.66 2.59
N ALA A 63 -4.09 -10.01 3.17
CA ALA A 63 -3.17 -10.61 4.12
C ALA A 63 -3.26 -9.86 5.46
N ALA A 64 -4.01 -10.43 6.40
CA ALA A 64 -4.19 -9.82 7.71
C ALA A 64 -2.85 -9.58 8.42
N SER A 65 -2.74 -8.44 9.09
CA SER A 65 -1.56 -7.96 9.77
C SER A 65 -1.94 -7.20 11.03
N ARG A 66 -1.04 -7.13 12.01
CA ARG A 66 -1.21 -6.28 13.18
C ARG A 66 -0.14 -5.19 13.10
N ALA A 67 -0.57 -3.95 12.86
CA ALA A 67 0.31 -2.80 12.86
C ALA A 67 0.63 -2.40 14.31
N ASP A 68 1.90 -2.08 14.58
CA ASP A 68 2.33 -1.65 15.90
C ASP A 68 1.68 -0.32 16.28
N PHE A 69 1.54 0.58 15.29
CA PHE A 69 0.82 1.83 15.43
C PHE A 69 -0.01 2.12 14.19
N VAL A 70 -1.15 2.78 14.37
CA VAL A 70 -1.88 3.43 13.28
C VAL A 70 -2.11 4.90 13.63
N PHE A 71 -1.76 5.78 12.70
CA PHE A 71 -2.12 7.21 12.76
C PHE A 71 -3.42 7.43 12.00
N TRP A 72 -4.50 7.65 12.74
CA TRP A 72 -5.82 7.97 12.23
C TRP A 72 -5.98 9.48 12.06
N PRO A 73 -6.34 10.00 10.87
CA PRO A 73 -6.65 11.42 10.73
C PRO A 73 -7.95 11.74 11.48
N VAL A 74 -7.95 12.77 12.32
CA VAL A 74 -9.15 13.15 13.10
C VAL A 74 -10.20 13.84 12.25
N ALA A 75 -9.76 14.62 11.27
CA ALA A 75 -10.62 15.23 10.26
C ALA A 75 -10.26 14.66 8.89
N PRO A 76 -11.23 14.53 7.97
CA PRO A 76 -10.93 14.15 6.59
C PRO A 76 -9.86 15.06 6.00
N ILE A 77 -8.83 14.46 5.44
CA ILE A 77 -7.81 15.16 4.65
C ILE A 77 -7.94 14.61 3.23
N ASP A 78 -8.15 15.51 2.27
CA ASP A 78 -8.46 15.13 0.89
C ASP A 78 -7.46 14.12 0.32
N GLY A 79 -7.97 12.94 -0.02
CA GLY A 79 -7.22 11.79 -0.54
C GLY A 79 -6.17 11.16 0.40
N ALA A 80 -5.96 11.68 1.61
CA ALA A 80 -5.04 11.06 2.57
C ALA A 80 -5.69 9.85 3.24
N VAL A 81 -4.85 8.90 3.63
CA VAL A 81 -5.26 7.65 4.27
C VAL A 81 -4.59 7.52 5.63
N PRO A 82 -5.15 6.73 6.56
CA PRO A 82 -4.47 6.40 7.81
C PRO A 82 -3.10 5.77 7.54
N VAL A 83 -2.16 5.93 8.48
CA VAL A 83 -0.80 5.41 8.33
C VAL A 83 -0.59 4.23 9.26
N ALA A 84 -0.40 3.04 8.69
CA ALA A 84 0.02 1.85 9.42
C ALA A 84 1.54 1.82 9.56
N VAL A 85 2.03 1.86 10.81
CA VAL A 85 3.46 1.85 11.13
C VAL A 85 3.84 0.50 11.72
N TYR A 86 4.95 -0.03 11.23
CA TYR A 86 5.57 -1.25 11.68
C TYR A 86 6.98 -0.98 12.18
N THR A 87 7.31 -1.55 13.33
CA THR A 87 8.58 -1.42 14.01
C THR A 87 9.36 -2.73 13.89
N ASP A 88 10.09 -2.86 12.79
CA ASP A 88 10.70 -4.11 12.38
C ASP A 88 12.09 -4.28 13.02
N GLY A 89 12.19 -5.23 13.95
CA GLY A 89 13.44 -5.63 14.61
C GLY A 89 14.22 -6.68 13.80
N TYR A 90 15.45 -6.37 13.38
CA TYR A 90 16.23 -7.25 12.50
C TYR A 90 16.30 -8.72 12.98
N GLU A 91 16.71 -8.98 14.21
CA GLU A 91 16.85 -10.36 14.72
C GLU A 91 15.53 -11.15 14.73
N TYR A 92 14.40 -10.47 15.00
CA TYR A 92 13.08 -11.09 15.10
C TYR A 92 12.44 -11.37 13.73
N HIS A 93 12.65 -10.47 12.76
CA HIS A 93 12.04 -10.55 11.44
C HIS A 93 12.91 -11.30 10.43
N VAL A 94 14.23 -11.10 10.50
CA VAL A 94 15.17 -11.74 9.58
C VAL A 94 15.47 -13.18 10.03
N LYS A 95 15.55 -13.45 11.34
CA LYS A 95 15.92 -14.76 11.90
C LYS A 95 17.12 -15.39 11.15
N PRO A 96 18.32 -14.77 11.20
CA PRO A 96 19.48 -15.26 10.45
C PRO A 96 19.72 -16.76 10.70
N GLY A 97 19.90 -17.53 9.62
CA GLY A 97 20.12 -18.99 9.67
C GLY A 97 18.87 -19.86 9.88
N ALA A 98 17.69 -19.29 10.13
CA ALA A 98 16.43 -20.04 10.07
C ALA A 98 15.94 -20.18 8.61
N SER A 99 15.17 -21.21 8.30
CA SER A 99 14.43 -21.32 7.03
C SER A 99 13.04 -21.93 7.31
N PRO A 100 11.95 -21.20 7.02
CA PRO A 100 11.91 -19.83 6.48
C PRO A 100 12.22 -18.75 7.54
N GLY A 101 12.62 -17.56 7.07
CA GLY A 101 12.61 -16.32 7.88
C GLY A 101 11.20 -15.75 8.01
N MET A 102 11.05 -14.56 8.61
CA MET A 102 9.74 -13.85 8.65
C MET A 102 9.60 -12.74 7.59
N VAL A 103 10.71 -12.34 6.96
CA VAL A 103 10.75 -11.25 5.95
C VAL A 103 9.73 -11.47 4.83
N ALA A 104 9.60 -12.69 4.32
CA ALA A 104 8.63 -13.05 3.29
C ALA A 104 7.18 -12.73 3.68
N ASP A 105 6.77 -13.09 4.90
CA ASP A 105 5.40 -12.85 5.38
C ASP A 105 5.18 -11.36 5.68
N ASP A 106 6.19 -10.66 6.21
CA ASP A 106 6.13 -9.21 6.39
C ASP A 106 5.92 -8.49 5.06
N VAL A 107 6.74 -8.80 4.06
CA VAL A 107 6.62 -8.22 2.72
C VAL A 107 5.26 -8.53 2.10
N ARG A 108 4.76 -9.77 2.22
CA ARG A 108 3.42 -10.13 1.73
C ARG A 108 2.32 -9.30 2.38
N LYS A 109 2.38 -9.11 3.71
CA LYS A 109 1.44 -8.27 4.45
C LYS A 109 1.50 -6.81 3.99
N ARG A 110 2.70 -6.23 3.86
CA ARG A 110 2.86 -4.85 3.39
C ARG A 110 2.38 -4.69 1.95
N ALA A 111 2.65 -5.64 1.07
CA ALA A 111 2.14 -5.64 -0.30
C ALA A 111 0.61 -5.63 -0.35
N ALA A 112 -0.06 -6.44 0.50
CA ALA A 112 -1.52 -6.45 0.58
C ALA A 112 -2.10 -5.11 1.06
N ILE A 113 -1.44 -4.43 2.00
CA ILE A 113 -1.87 -3.13 2.53
C ILE A 113 -1.66 -2.02 1.49
N VAL A 114 -0.48 -1.96 0.87
CA VAL A 114 -0.18 -0.97 -0.18
C VAL A 114 -1.16 -1.13 -1.35
N ARG A 115 -1.44 -2.37 -1.76
CA ARG A 115 -2.39 -2.66 -2.86
C ARG A 115 -3.83 -2.26 -2.53
N SER A 116 -4.25 -2.36 -1.27
CA SER A 116 -5.62 -1.97 -0.88
C SER A 116 -5.85 -0.45 -0.96
N ARG A 117 -4.76 0.33 -0.94
CA ARG A 117 -4.77 1.81 -0.89
C ARG A 117 -5.57 2.37 0.30
N SER A 118 -5.86 1.54 1.29
CA SER A 118 -6.65 1.93 2.47
C SER A 118 -5.76 2.52 3.57
N PHE A 119 -4.45 2.25 3.51
CA PHE A 119 -3.45 2.79 4.42
C PHE A 119 -2.19 3.16 3.65
N ALA A 120 -1.51 4.20 4.11
CA ALA A 120 -0.07 4.34 3.87
C ALA A 120 0.67 3.43 4.86
N VAL A 121 1.81 2.90 4.46
CA VAL A 121 2.60 1.95 5.25
C VAL A 121 3.96 2.54 5.55
N TRP A 122 4.39 2.52 6.81
CA TRP A 122 5.73 2.94 7.20
C TRP A 122 6.44 1.84 7.97
N SER A 123 7.57 1.38 7.45
CA SER A 123 8.43 0.41 8.13
C SER A 123 9.60 1.15 8.76
N VAL A 124 9.78 0.98 10.07
CA VAL A 124 10.76 1.64 10.93
C VAL A 124 11.67 0.57 11.53
N THR A 125 12.98 0.78 11.43
CA THR A 125 13.99 -0.17 11.92
C THR A 125 14.72 0.37 13.14
N TRP A 126 15.47 -0.49 13.84
CA TRP A 126 16.24 -0.11 15.02
C TRP A 126 17.12 1.13 14.80
N GLN A 127 17.82 1.19 13.68
CA GLN A 127 18.70 2.32 13.34
C GLN A 127 17.98 3.65 13.17
N ASP A 128 16.69 3.63 12.86
CA ASP A 128 15.90 4.84 12.62
C ASP A 128 15.44 5.47 13.94
N VAL A 129 15.43 4.70 15.04
CA VAL A 129 15.01 5.18 16.37
C VAL A 129 16.17 5.42 17.33
N VAL A 130 17.37 4.90 17.03
CA VAL A 130 18.55 5.17 17.86
C VAL A 130 19.28 6.46 17.46
N PRO A 131 19.77 7.24 18.44
CA PRO A 131 20.59 8.42 18.18
C PRO A 131 21.85 8.07 17.37
N PRO A 132 22.38 8.98 16.55
CA PRO A 132 23.57 8.73 15.73
C PRO A 132 24.80 8.23 16.51
N GLY A 133 24.97 8.64 17.78
CA GLY A 133 26.07 8.17 18.63
C GLY A 133 25.92 6.74 19.16
N GLU A 134 24.72 6.16 19.10
CA GLU A 134 24.41 4.79 19.51
C GLU A 134 24.24 3.84 18.31
N ARG A 135 24.17 4.40 17.09
CA ARG A 135 24.31 3.65 15.85
C ARG A 135 25.75 3.13 15.84
N GLY A 136 25.95 1.88 16.25
CA GLY A 136 27.27 1.24 16.18
C GLY A 136 27.91 1.36 14.78
N PRO A 137 29.17 0.94 14.60
CA PRO A 137 29.84 1.07 13.31
C PRO A 137 29.00 0.43 12.20
N SER A 138 28.56 1.25 11.25
CA SER A 138 27.98 0.79 9.99
C SER A 138 29.14 0.58 9.03
N ALA A 139 29.41 -0.66 8.63
CA ALA A 139 30.20 -0.87 7.43
C ALA A 139 29.45 -0.24 6.24
N GLN A 140 30.17 0.39 5.32
CA GLN A 140 29.58 0.75 4.05
C GLN A 140 29.27 -0.53 3.29
N SER A 141 28.02 -0.70 2.89
CA SER A 141 27.58 -1.78 2.00
C SER A 141 27.10 -1.20 0.67
N GLU A 142 27.11 -2.03 -0.38
CA GLU A 142 26.58 -1.66 -1.69
C GLU A 142 25.16 -1.09 -1.60
N ALA A 143 24.32 -1.62 -0.70
CA ALA A 143 22.96 -1.15 -0.48
C ALA A 143 22.90 0.27 0.13
N THR A 144 23.81 0.60 1.05
CA THR A 144 23.90 1.97 1.58
C THR A 144 24.41 2.96 0.54
N ASP A 145 25.38 2.56 -0.29
CA ASP A 145 25.92 3.40 -1.36
C ASP A 145 24.87 3.63 -2.46
N ALA A 146 24.14 2.58 -2.84
CA ALA A 146 23.01 2.70 -3.78
C ALA A 146 21.95 3.68 -3.27
N ARG A 147 21.56 3.56 -1.98
CA ARG A 147 20.61 4.49 -1.36
C ARG A 147 21.12 5.93 -1.39
N ALA A 148 22.40 6.16 -1.07
CA ALA A 148 22.99 7.49 -1.09
C ALA A 148 22.99 8.09 -2.51
N GLN A 149 23.29 7.28 -3.54
CA GLN A 149 23.25 7.72 -4.94
C GLN A 149 21.83 8.04 -5.41
N ILE A 150 20.84 7.20 -5.07
CA ILE A 150 19.43 7.45 -5.36
C ILE A 150 18.99 8.73 -4.66
N GLY A 151 19.30 8.87 -3.37
CA GLY A 151 18.97 10.05 -2.57
C GLY A 151 19.52 11.35 -3.17
N ALA A 152 20.81 11.37 -3.53
CA ALA A 152 21.43 12.55 -4.14
C ALA A 152 20.76 12.96 -5.46
N LYS A 153 20.39 11.98 -6.30
CA LYS A 153 19.67 12.25 -7.56
C LYS A 153 18.22 12.67 -7.31
N ALA A 154 17.53 12.03 -6.38
CA ALA A 154 16.16 12.36 -6.02
C ALA A 154 16.07 13.80 -5.47
N SER A 155 17.05 14.24 -4.68
CA SER A 155 17.14 15.62 -4.21
C SER A 155 17.20 16.62 -5.35
N GLN A 156 18.01 16.35 -6.39
CA GLN A 156 18.05 17.20 -7.57
C GLN A 156 16.69 17.22 -8.28
N VAL A 157 16.03 16.07 -8.47
CA VAL A 157 14.73 16.00 -9.16
C VAL A 157 13.63 16.70 -8.37
N LEU A 158 13.59 16.54 -7.04
CA LEU A 158 12.64 17.21 -6.14
C LEU A 158 12.83 18.72 -6.14
N GLU A 159 14.08 19.20 -6.13
CA GLU A 159 14.40 20.62 -6.27
C GLU A 159 13.89 21.19 -7.60
N HIS A 160 14.23 20.54 -8.72
CA HIS A 160 13.84 21.02 -10.06
C HIS A 160 12.32 21.01 -10.28
N SER A 161 11.62 20.04 -9.69
CA SER A 161 10.16 19.94 -9.74
C SER A 161 9.43 20.86 -8.75
N ARG A 162 10.18 21.61 -7.92
CA ARG A 162 9.65 22.51 -6.88
C ARG A 162 8.68 21.80 -5.93
N SER A 163 9.03 20.57 -5.54
CA SER A 163 8.22 19.81 -4.59
C SER A 163 8.11 20.56 -3.25
N PRO A 164 6.94 20.55 -2.59
CA PRO A 164 6.80 21.11 -1.24
C PRO A 164 7.41 20.21 -0.16
N LEU A 165 7.76 18.96 -0.50
CA LEU A 165 8.43 18.02 0.39
C LEU A 165 9.95 18.30 0.46
N PRO A 166 10.65 17.91 1.53
CA PRO A 166 12.09 18.11 1.65
C PRO A 166 12.87 17.48 0.49
N GLN A 167 13.93 18.13 0.03
CA GLN A 167 14.75 17.63 -1.07
C GLN A 167 15.48 16.33 -0.66
N GLU A 168 15.85 16.23 0.61
CA GLU A 168 16.52 15.10 1.23
C GLU A 168 15.58 13.94 1.60
N LEU A 169 14.29 13.98 1.21
CA LEU A 169 13.26 13.01 1.62
C LEU A 169 13.71 11.54 1.56
N VAL A 170 14.36 11.13 0.47
CA VAL A 170 14.84 9.75 0.27
C VAL A 170 16.04 9.41 1.18
N SER A 171 16.78 10.42 1.62
CA SER A 171 17.92 10.28 2.54
C SER A 171 17.49 10.30 4.01
N LEU A 172 16.29 10.80 4.33
CA LEU A 172 15.72 10.77 5.68
C LEU A 172 15.60 9.33 6.20
N ASP A 173 15.78 9.16 7.51
CA ASP A 173 15.40 7.89 8.14
C ASP A 173 13.87 7.75 8.20
N ALA A 174 13.39 6.56 8.56
CA ALA A 174 11.97 6.25 8.49
C ALA A 174 11.11 7.10 9.44
N VAL A 175 11.67 7.55 10.57
CA VAL A 175 10.92 8.39 11.53
C VAL A 175 10.77 9.81 10.99
N ASP A 176 11.84 10.39 10.44
CA ASP A 176 11.77 11.72 9.84
C ASP A 176 10.86 11.76 8.61
N SER A 177 10.94 10.76 7.72
CA SER A 177 10.06 10.71 6.54
C SER A 177 8.59 10.51 6.92
N LEU A 178 8.30 9.77 8.00
CA LEU A 178 6.95 9.66 8.56
C LEU A 178 6.46 11.02 9.06
N ILE A 179 7.31 11.75 9.78
CA ILE A 179 6.98 13.09 10.28
C ILE A 179 6.64 14.03 9.12
N GLU A 180 7.38 13.97 8.01
CA GLU A 180 7.06 14.73 6.80
C GLU A 180 5.69 14.36 6.21
N TYR A 181 5.32 13.07 6.22
CA TYR A 181 3.99 12.63 5.78
C TYR A 181 2.90 13.20 6.70
N LEU A 182 3.10 13.11 8.03
CA LEU A 182 2.12 13.60 8.99
C LEU A 182 1.92 15.12 8.91
N LYS A 183 2.95 15.89 8.52
CA LYS A 183 2.87 17.33 8.25
C LYS A 183 2.10 17.63 6.97
N LEU A 184 2.41 16.91 5.88
CA LEU A 184 1.84 17.14 4.55
C LEU A 184 1.40 15.81 3.91
N PRO A 185 0.26 15.24 4.31
CA PRO A 185 -0.24 13.97 3.78
C PRO A 185 -0.96 14.20 2.43
N SER A 186 -0.31 14.88 1.49
CA SER A 186 -0.85 15.26 0.18
C SER A 186 -0.56 14.17 -0.85
N PRO A 187 -1.56 13.39 -1.31
CA PRO A 187 -1.30 12.30 -2.26
C PRO A 187 -0.60 12.77 -3.54
N PRO A 188 -0.98 13.89 -4.19
CA PRO A 188 -0.25 14.36 -5.37
C PRO A 188 1.24 14.65 -5.13
N ASP A 189 1.59 15.23 -3.98
CA ASP A 189 2.99 15.56 -3.66
C ASP A 189 3.80 14.29 -3.36
N TRP A 190 3.21 13.33 -2.65
CA TRP A 190 3.85 12.05 -2.38
C TRP A 190 3.99 11.16 -3.61
N ARG A 191 3.00 11.17 -4.53
CA ARG A 191 3.11 10.51 -5.84
C ARG A 191 4.22 11.12 -6.68
N ARG A 192 4.32 12.46 -6.70
CA ARG A 192 5.42 13.17 -7.36
C ARG A 192 6.78 12.81 -6.75
N ALA A 193 6.87 12.70 -5.43
CA ALA A 193 8.11 12.30 -4.77
C ALA A 193 8.50 10.84 -5.07
N ALA A 194 7.52 9.95 -5.16
CA ALA A 194 7.73 8.57 -5.58
C ALA A 194 8.20 8.49 -7.05
N ALA A 195 7.58 9.26 -7.95
CA ALA A 195 8.02 9.43 -9.33
C ALA A 195 9.44 10.01 -9.43
N ALA A 196 9.77 11.02 -8.61
CA ALA A 196 11.13 11.58 -8.54
C ALA A 196 12.15 10.54 -8.09
N THR A 197 11.79 9.69 -7.12
CA THR A 197 12.64 8.61 -6.61
C THR A 197 12.87 7.54 -7.68
N ALA A 198 11.82 7.14 -8.41
CA ALA A 198 11.92 6.21 -9.54
C ALA A 198 12.75 6.77 -10.70
N THR A 199 12.55 8.04 -11.06
CA THR A 199 13.41 8.73 -12.04
C THR A 199 14.86 8.81 -11.58
N ALA A 200 15.11 9.02 -10.28
CA ALA A 200 16.44 9.01 -9.71
C ALA A 200 17.11 7.62 -9.80
N ILE A 201 16.35 6.53 -9.60
CA ILE A 201 16.82 5.15 -9.83
C ILE A 201 17.27 5.00 -11.28
N VAL A 202 16.45 5.38 -12.27
CA VAL A 202 16.84 5.36 -13.70
C VAL A 202 18.13 6.17 -13.92
N GLY A 203 18.24 7.32 -13.27
CA GLY A 203 19.42 8.18 -13.35
C GLY A 203 20.70 7.57 -12.79
N THR A 204 20.66 6.56 -11.91
CA THR A 204 21.87 5.94 -11.34
C THR A 204 22.70 5.22 -12.39
N GLN A 205 22.04 4.39 -13.21
CA GLN A 205 22.67 3.61 -14.26
C GLN A 205 21.73 3.48 -15.48
N PRO A 206 21.52 4.58 -16.22
CA PRO A 206 20.49 4.63 -17.26
C PRO A 206 20.82 3.71 -18.43
N GLN A 207 19.88 2.82 -18.74
CA GLN A 207 19.76 2.09 -19.99
C GLN A 207 18.77 2.84 -20.89
N MET A 208 19.22 3.18 -22.11
CA MET A 208 18.38 3.87 -23.09
C MET A 208 17.87 2.84 -24.09
N LEU A 209 16.56 2.65 -24.10
CA LEU A 209 15.90 1.53 -24.78
C LEU A 209 14.97 2.05 -25.87
N PRO A 210 14.79 1.29 -26.97
CA PRO A 210 13.82 1.65 -28.02
C PRO A 210 12.37 1.39 -27.59
N ASN A 211 12.13 0.52 -26.60
CA ASN A 211 10.82 0.17 -26.07
C ASN A 211 10.95 -0.44 -24.67
N ALA A 212 9.80 -0.81 -24.06
CA ALA A 212 9.74 -1.37 -22.72
C ALA A 212 10.10 -2.87 -22.62
N THR A 213 10.20 -3.61 -23.73
CA THR A 213 10.18 -5.08 -23.74
C THR A 213 11.22 -5.72 -22.82
N TRP A 214 12.44 -5.20 -22.81
CA TRP A 214 13.46 -5.72 -21.88
C TRP A 214 13.10 -5.43 -20.43
N ALA A 215 12.63 -4.22 -20.13
CA ALA A 215 12.32 -3.81 -18.77
C ALA A 215 11.08 -4.53 -18.23
N GLU A 216 10.10 -4.82 -19.07
CA GLU A 216 8.94 -5.66 -18.74
C GLU A 216 9.37 -7.10 -18.45
N GLY A 217 10.25 -7.69 -19.27
CA GLY A 217 10.80 -9.03 -19.00
C GLY A 217 11.67 -9.08 -17.74
N ALA A 218 12.44 -8.03 -17.46
CA ALA A 218 13.17 -7.86 -16.20
C ALA A 218 12.22 -7.76 -14.99
N ALA A 219 11.15 -6.96 -15.11
CA ALA A 219 10.13 -6.86 -14.07
C ALA A 219 9.47 -8.22 -13.80
N GLU A 220 9.13 -8.97 -14.86
CA GLU A 220 8.58 -10.31 -14.75
C GLU A 220 9.57 -11.28 -14.09
N SER A 221 10.85 -11.28 -14.48
CA SER A 221 11.90 -12.12 -13.86
C SER A 221 12.04 -11.82 -12.37
N LEU A 222 12.11 -10.54 -11.98
CA LEU A 222 12.13 -10.14 -10.57
C LEU A 222 10.93 -10.65 -9.77
N LEU A 223 9.74 -10.74 -10.38
CA LEU A 223 8.49 -11.10 -9.71
C LEU A 223 8.14 -12.59 -9.77
N THR A 224 8.83 -13.38 -10.60
CA THR A 224 8.42 -14.77 -10.89
C THR A 224 9.58 -15.77 -10.82
N GLU A 225 10.80 -15.38 -11.19
CA GLU A 225 11.91 -16.31 -11.34
C GLU A 225 12.68 -16.51 -10.02
N ARG A 226 13.12 -17.74 -9.76
CA ARG A 226 13.95 -18.03 -8.57
C ARG A 226 15.40 -17.61 -8.74
N VAL A 227 15.92 -17.74 -9.96
CA VAL A 227 17.29 -17.39 -10.33
C VAL A 227 17.20 -16.26 -11.34
N LEU A 228 17.73 -15.10 -10.97
CA LEU A 228 17.71 -13.92 -11.83
C LEU A 228 18.82 -14.03 -12.88
N SER A 229 18.47 -13.81 -14.13
CA SER A 229 19.43 -13.71 -15.24
C SER A 229 19.12 -12.48 -16.08
N GLU A 230 19.41 -11.30 -15.54
CA GLU A 230 19.12 -10.04 -16.21
C GLU A 230 20.41 -9.39 -16.66
N SER A 231 20.75 -9.54 -17.95
CA SER A 231 21.73 -8.70 -18.61
C SER A 231 21.01 -7.58 -19.34
N PRO A 232 21.45 -6.32 -19.23
CA PRO A 232 20.88 -5.23 -20.03
C PRO A 232 21.06 -5.55 -21.52
N PRO A 233 20.11 -5.13 -22.36
CA PRO A 233 20.16 -5.45 -23.78
C PRO A 233 21.29 -4.63 -24.42
N SER A 234 21.91 -5.17 -25.48
CA SER A 234 22.88 -4.41 -26.27
C SER A 234 22.23 -3.37 -27.20
N ALA A 235 20.90 -3.39 -27.30
CA ALA A 235 20.14 -2.47 -28.14
C ALA A 235 20.10 -1.08 -27.50
N ILE A 236 20.53 -0.07 -28.25
CA ILE A 236 20.48 1.33 -27.85
C ILE A 236 19.29 1.97 -28.56
N GLY A 237 18.36 2.54 -27.79
CA GLY A 237 17.31 3.43 -28.29
C GLY A 237 17.22 4.68 -27.41
N ASP A 238 16.30 5.60 -27.67
CA ASP A 238 16.20 6.86 -26.93
C ASP A 238 14.77 7.23 -26.50
N GLU A 239 13.84 6.27 -26.58
CA GLU A 239 12.42 6.46 -26.24
C GLU A 239 12.15 6.15 -24.77
N TRP A 240 12.79 5.11 -24.23
CA TRP A 240 12.59 4.62 -22.87
C TRP A 240 13.87 4.75 -22.03
N GLY A 241 13.68 5.01 -20.73
CA GLY A 241 14.73 4.94 -19.73
C GLY A 241 14.45 3.84 -18.73
N ALA A 242 15.45 3.02 -18.44
CA ALA A 242 15.38 1.98 -17.43
C ALA A 242 16.67 1.90 -16.63
N ALA A 243 16.61 1.40 -15.39
CA ALA A 243 17.78 0.94 -14.67
C ALA A 243 17.41 -0.24 -13.79
N LEU A 244 18.23 -1.28 -13.85
CA LEU A 244 18.21 -2.39 -12.89
C LEU A 244 19.44 -2.25 -11.99
N LEU A 245 19.22 -1.78 -10.77
CA LEU A 245 20.26 -1.68 -9.76
C LEU A 245 20.35 -3.01 -8.99
N SER A 246 21.57 -3.54 -8.92
CA SER A 246 21.93 -4.69 -8.08
C SER A 246 22.93 -4.24 -7.03
N ALA A 247 22.55 -4.32 -5.75
CA ALA A 247 23.37 -3.86 -4.63
C ALA A 247 23.27 -4.86 -3.47
N GLY A 248 24.26 -5.75 -3.34
CA GLY A 248 24.17 -6.92 -2.46
C GLY A 248 22.89 -7.73 -2.72
N SER A 249 22.11 -7.97 -1.66
CA SER A 249 20.82 -8.69 -1.71
C SER A 249 19.65 -7.87 -2.26
N LEU A 250 19.85 -6.60 -2.64
CA LEU A 250 18.79 -5.72 -3.14
C LEU A 250 18.78 -5.68 -4.68
N ARG A 251 17.60 -5.82 -5.27
CA ARG A 251 17.32 -5.51 -6.67
C ARG A 251 16.26 -4.42 -6.76
N VAL A 252 16.54 -3.38 -7.54
CA VAL A 252 15.60 -2.27 -7.79
C VAL A 252 15.58 -1.97 -9.28
N LEU A 253 14.45 -2.23 -9.91
CA LEU A 253 14.16 -1.86 -11.30
C LEU A 253 13.26 -0.63 -11.31
N SER A 254 13.57 0.33 -12.18
CA SER A 254 12.60 1.34 -12.58
C SER A 254 12.71 1.60 -14.07
N PHE A 255 11.58 1.82 -14.72
CA PHE A 255 11.52 2.13 -16.15
C PHE A 255 10.25 2.90 -16.52
N ALA A 256 10.37 3.72 -17.57
CA ALA A 256 9.26 4.46 -18.17
C ALA A 256 9.67 5.06 -19.54
N PRO A 257 8.72 5.58 -20.34
CA PRO A 257 9.04 6.49 -21.43
C PRO A 257 9.84 7.69 -20.90
N ARG A 258 10.84 8.16 -21.64
CA ARG A 258 11.65 9.31 -21.19
C ARG A 258 10.85 10.59 -21.01
N VAL A 259 9.78 10.76 -21.78
CA VAL A 259 8.83 11.86 -21.62
C VAL A 259 8.11 11.80 -20.28
N ALA A 260 7.73 10.60 -19.82
CA ALA A 260 7.12 10.38 -18.51
C ALA A 260 8.12 10.63 -17.37
N LEU A 261 9.38 10.17 -17.51
CA LEU A 261 10.44 10.46 -16.53
C LEU A 261 10.70 11.96 -16.39
N ALA A 262 10.71 12.70 -17.51
CA ALA A 262 10.93 14.15 -17.51
C ALA A 262 9.73 14.92 -16.93
N ALA A 263 8.50 14.45 -17.17
CA ALA A 263 7.27 15.04 -16.64
C ALA A 263 6.94 14.60 -15.21
N LEU A 264 7.61 13.56 -14.70
CA LEU A 264 7.26 12.84 -13.48
C LEU A 264 5.82 12.29 -13.52
N SER A 265 5.39 11.78 -14.68
CA SER A 265 4.08 11.15 -14.86
C SER A 265 3.99 9.86 -14.05
N GLU A 266 3.47 9.91 -12.81
CA GLU A 266 3.55 8.78 -11.89
C GLU A 266 2.84 7.51 -12.40
N SER A 267 1.81 7.65 -13.22
CA SER A 267 1.01 6.54 -13.76
C SER A 267 1.72 5.77 -14.88
N GLU A 268 2.78 6.35 -15.45
CA GLU A 268 3.55 5.76 -16.55
C GLU A 268 4.92 5.24 -16.08
N ILE A 269 5.26 5.43 -14.80
CA ILE A 269 6.54 5.02 -14.21
C ILE A 269 6.32 3.74 -13.41
N THR A 270 7.04 2.70 -13.79
CA THR A 270 7.03 1.41 -13.09
C THR A 270 8.26 1.31 -12.19
N ALA A 271 8.06 0.73 -11.00
CA ALA A 271 9.13 0.36 -10.09
C ALA A 271 8.91 -1.06 -9.55
N VAL A 272 9.97 -1.87 -9.55
CA VAL A 272 9.95 -3.24 -9.01
C VAL A 272 11.10 -3.42 -8.03
N LEU A 273 10.82 -3.87 -6.82
CA LEU A 273 11.84 -4.17 -5.81
C LEU A 273 11.83 -5.66 -5.47
N ARG A 274 13.02 -6.25 -5.34
CA ARG A 274 13.16 -7.58 -4.77
C ARG A 274 14.28 -7.60 -3.74
N LEU A 275 13.98 -8.16 -2.58
CA LEU A 275 14.99 -8.52 -1.59
C LEU A 275 15.31 -10.01 -1.70
N LEU A 276 16.57 -10.34 -1.96
CA LEU A 276 17.07 -11.71 -2.01
C LEU A 276 17.28 -12.18 -0.56
N ASP A 277 16.30 -12.85 0.02
CA ASP A 277 16.26 -13.19 1.44
C ASP A 277 16.40 -14.69 1.69
N SER A 278 17.16 -15.43 0.88
CA SER A 278 17.46 -16.83 1.18
C SER A 278 18.18 -16.95 2.53
N ALA A 279 18.19 -18.15 3.13
CA ALA A 279 18.92 -18.38 4.38
C ALA A 279 20.43 -18.06 4.28
N GLU A 280 21.01 -18.22 3.09
CA GLU A 280 22.41 -17.85 2.78
C GLU A 280 22.56 -16.33 2.74
N GLU A 281 21.75 -15.63 1.94
CA GLU A 281 21.79 -14.16 1.81
C GLU A 281 21.57 -13.48 3.17
N ARG A 282 20.65 -13.98 4.00
CA ARG A 282 20.43 -13.45 5.36
C ARG A 282 21.63 -13.58 6.29
N GLY A 283 22.54 -14.49 5.99
CA GLY A 283 23.80 -14.66 6.73
C GLY A 283 24.89 -13.67 6.32
N ASP A 284 24.71 -12.96 5.20
CA ASP A 284 25.71 -12.03 4.68
C ASP A 284 25.76 -10.71 5.48
N GLU A 285 26.97 -10.18 5.65
CA GLU A 285 27.23 -8.95 6.42
C GLU A 285 26.43 -7.75 5.89
N GLY A 286 26.24 -7.67 4.57
CA GLY A 286 25.51 -6.58 3.90
C GLY A 286 23.98 -6.72 3.89
N PHE A 287 23.42 -7.87 4.29
CA PHE A 287 21.98 -8.12 4.16
C PHE A 287 21.17 -7.17 5.03
N ARG A 288 21.65 -6.85 6.24
CA ARG A 288 20.96 -5.91 7.13
C ARG A 288 20.76 -4.55 6.47
N ASP A 289 21.74 -4.06 5.76
CA ASP A 289 21.63 -2.79 5.06
C ASP A 289 20.76 -2.91 3.80
N ALA A 290 20.84 -4.01 3.06
CA ALA A 290 19.94 -4.28 1.93
C ALA A 290 18.47 -4.29 2.36
N TRP A 291 18.17 -4.98 3.47
CA TRP A 291 16.84 -5.05 4.09
C TRP A 291 16.36 -3.67 4.57
N ARG A 292 17.23 -2.86 5.17
CA ARG A 292 16.88 -1.49 5.58
C ARG A 292 16.65 -0.57 4.39
N THR A 293 17.51 -0.62 3.38
CA THR A 293 17.36 0.17 2.15
C THR A 293 16.07 -0.21 1.42
N PHE A 294 15.72 -1.50 1.38
CA PHE A 294 14.46 -1.99 0.82
C PHE A 294 13.25 -1.30 1.47
N TRP A 295 13.16 -1.30 2.81
CA TRP A 295 12.08 -0.63 3.52
C TRP A 295 12.06 0.88 3.35
N ASN A 296 13.23 1.52 3.39
CA ASN A 296 13.31 2.97 3.21
C ASN A 296 12.83 3.41 1.81
N LEU A 297 13.21 2.67 0.77
CA LEU A 297 12.70 2.91 -0.58
C LEU A 297 11.19 2.66 -0.67
N LEU A 298 10.68 1.59 -0.05
CA LEU A 298 9.23 1.30 -0.05
C LEU A 298 8.40 2.38 0.65
N ASN A 299 8.89 2.96 1.75
CA ASN A 299 8.20 4.06 2.44
C ASN A 299 7.93 5.25 1.51
N VAL A 300 8.73 5.46 0.45
CA VAL A 300 8.51 6.52 -0.55
C VAL A 300 7.85 5.98 -1.82
N LEU A 301 8.31 4.85 -2.35
CA LEU A 301 7.83 4.32 -3.62
C LEU A 301 6.40 3.78 -3.56
N GLN A 302 5.85 3.47 -2.37
CA GLN A 302 4.47 2.99 -2.18
C GLN A 302 3.40 3.86 -2.82
N PHE A 303 3.69 5.13 -3.09
CA PHE A 303 2.75 6.05 -3.72
C PHE A 303 2.71 5.91 -5.25
N LEU A 304 3.62 5.16 -5.88
CA LEU A 304 3.52 4.87 -7.31
C LEU A 304 2.36 3.92 -7.61
N PRO A 305 1.51 4.23 -8.61
CA PRO A 305 0.46 3.31 -9.05
C PRO A 305 0.98 1.95 -9.54
N ALA A 306 2.11 1.96 -10.26
CA ALA A 306 2.76 0.78 -10.82
C ALA A 306 3.99 0.35 -10.01
N LEU A 307 3.80 0.16 -8.69
CA LEU A 307 4.79 -0.45 -7.81
C LEU A 307 4.49 -1.94 -7.62
N ALA A 308 5.51 -2.78 -7.75
CA ALA A 308 5.49 -4.15 -7.27
C ALA A 308 6.73 -4.44 -6.42
N PHE A 309 6.60 -5.33 -5.42
CA PHE A 309 7.75 -5.73 -4.62
C PHE A 309 7.56 -7.09 -3.97
N THR A 310 8.64 -7.85 -3.83
CA THR A 310 8.63 -9.21 -3.27
C THR A 310 9.95 -9.57 -2.60
N THR A 311 10.03 -10.79 -2.06
CA THR A 311 11.29 -11.43 -1.65
C THR A 311 11.45 -12.80 -2.29
N SER A 312 12.67 -13.33 -2.31
CA SER A 312 12.92 -14.68 -2.85
C SER A 312 12.13 -15.75 -2.08
N GLU A 313 12.11 -15.71 -0.76
CA GLU A 313 11.33 -16.67 0.05
C GLU A 313 9.82 -16.46 -0.09
N ALA A 314 9.34 -15.23 -0.33
CA ALA A 314 7.92 -15.00 -0.60
C ALA A 314 7.47 -15.71 -1.89
N LEU A 315 8.29 -15.68 -2.94
CA LEU A 315 8.02 -16.42 -4.17
C LEU A 315 8.02 -17.93 -3.97
N GLU A 316 8.89 -18.44 -3.09
CA GLU A 316 8.93 -19.87 -2.75
C GLU A 316 7.71 -20.32 -1.95
N GLN A 317 7.27 -19.52 -0.98
CA GLN A 317 6.19 -19.87 -0.04
C GLN A 317 4.79 -19.61 -0.62
N TYR A 318 4.62 -18.50 -1.32
CA TYR A 318 3.30 -18.01 -1.75
C TYR A 318 3.12 -18.02 -3.26
N GLY A 319 4.18 -18.33 -4.01
CA GLY A 319 4.18 -18.29 -5.47
C GLY A 319 4.41 -16.88 -6.03
N PRO A 320 4.42 -16.75 -7.37
CA PRO A 320 4.55 -15.46 -8.03
C PRO A 320 3.51 -14.46 -7.58
N LEU A 321 3.89 -13.19 -7.51
CA LEU A 321 2.89 -12.14 -7.39
C LEU A 321 2.12 -12.09 -8.69
N VAL A 322 0.88 -12.60 -8.68
CA VAL A 322 -0.07 -12.32 -9.75
C VAL A 322 -0.42 -10.85 -9.61
N THR A 323 0.28 -10.01 -10.37
CA THR A 323 -0.30 -8.73 -10.79
C THR A 323 -1.55 -9.11 -11.57
N PRO A 324 -2.78 -8.72 -11.15
CA PRO A 324 -3.87 -8.70 -12.11
C PRO A 324 -3.34 -7.92 -13.31
N GLU A 325 -3.45 -8.54 -14.48
CA GLU A 325 -2.84 -8.06 -15.71
C GLU A 325 -2.96 -6.55 -15.80
N THR A 326 -1.85 -5.87 -16.09
CA THR A 326 -1.94 -4.54 -16.66
C THR A 326 -2.60 -4.75 -18.01
N THR A 327 -3.94 -4.76 -18.04
CA THR A 327 -4.69 -4.71 -19.27
C THR A 327 -4.24 -3.46 -19.98
N GLY A 328 -3.42 -3.66 -21.02
CA GLY A 328 -2.91 -2.60 -21.85
C GLY A 328 -4.06 -1.72 -22.28
N THR A 329 -3.86 -0.41 -22.18
CA THR A 329 -4.70 0.62 -22.81
C THR A 329 -6.15 0.18 -22.99
N ALA A 330 -6.88 0.05 -21.88
CA ALA A 330 -8.31 0.28 -21.95
C ALA A 330 -8.45 1.75 -22.36
N SER A 331 -8.60 2.00 -23.67
CA SER A 331 -9.45 3.08 -24.13
C SER A 331 -10.68 3.09 -23.22
N PRO A 332 -11.15 4.26 -22.75
CA PRO A 332 -12.26 4.34 -21.80
C PRO A 332 -13.47 3.61 -22.38
N GLY A 333 -13.61 2.36 -21.97
CA GLY A 333 -14.70 1.47 -22.31
C GLY A 333 -15.78 1.71 -21.28
N GLU A 334 -16.65 2.65 -21.63
CA GLU A 334 -18.06 2.73 -21.27
C GLU A 334 -18.42 2.48 -19.80
N ASP A 335 -18.59 3.60 -19.10
CA ASP A 335 -19.59 3.86 -18.08
C ASP A 335 -19.78 2.76 -17.01
N THR A 336 -18.96 2.80 -15.95
CA THR A 336 -19.56 2.72 -14.62
C THR A 336 -20.10 4.12 -14.33
N PRO A 337 -21.43 4.36 -14.41
CA PRO A 337 -21.97 5.70 -14.34
C PRO A 337 -21.56 6.36 -13.02
N GLN A 338 -21.18 7.64 -13.06
CA GLN A 338 -20.88 8.46 -11.87
C GLN A 338 -21.99 8.38 -10.80
N SER A 339 -23.22 8.00 -11.18
CA SER A 339 -24.33 7.74 -10.25
C SER A 339 -24.11 6.53 -9.33
N VAL A 340 -23.48 5.45 -9.82
CA VAL A 340 -23.23 4.24 -9.01
C VAL A 340 -22.29 4.55 -7.84
N LEU A 341 -21.25 5.34 -8.06
CA LEU A 341 -20.33 5.75 -7.00
C LEU A 341 -20.98 6.72 -6.00
N ALA A 342 -21.87 7.60 -6.46
CA ALA A 342 -22.59 8.54 -5.60
C ALA A 342 -23.63 7.83 -4.69
N ASP A 343 -24.33 6.83 -5.22
CA ASP A 343 -25.30 6.05 -4.44
C ASP A 343 -24.58 5.18 -3.38
N MET A 344 -23.38 4.69 -3.70
CA MET A 344 -22.54 3.92 -2.76
C MET A 344 -22.03 4.74 -1.57
N GLU A 345 -21.91 6.06 -1.68
CA GLU A 345 -21.52 6.93 -0.55
C GLU A 345 -22.60 7.02 0.55
N LEU A 346 -23.87 6.77 0.18
CA LEU A 346 -25.01 6.77 1.11
C LEU A 346 -25.24 5.41 1.76
N CYS A 347 -24.54 4.38 1.30
CA CYS A 347 -24.67 3.00 1.76
C CYS A 347 -23.93 2.77 3.09
N GLU A 348 -24.49 1.90 3.94
CA GLU A 348 -23.81 1.40 5.14
C GLU A 348 -22.41 0.86 4.80
N SER A 349 -21.44 1.09 5.69
CA SER A 349 -20.01 0.88 5.39
C SER A 349 -19.65 -0.55 5.04
N ARG A 350 -20.27 -1.55 5.68
CA ARG A 350 -20.08 -2.98 5.37
C ARG A 350 -20.77 -3.37 4.07
N CYS A 351 -21.99 -2.89 3.81
CA CYS A 351 -22.67 -3.08 2.52
C CYS A 351 -21.87 -2.48 1.35
N ARG A 352 -21.41 -1.24 1.48
CA ARG A 352 -20.54 -0.58 0.49
C ARG A 352 -19.28 -1.40 0.20
N SER A 353 -18.62 -1.89 1.25
CA SER A 353 -17.40 -2.68 1.11
C SER A 353 -17.64 -3.99 0.34
N ILE A 354 -18.78 -4.65 0.58
CA ILE A 354 -19.17 -5.87 -0.11
C ILE A 354 -19.54 -5.59 -1.56
N ALA A 355 -20.33 -4.55 -1.83
CA ALA A 355 -20.69 -4.13 -3.17
C ALA A 355 -19.46 -3.82 -4.03
N LEU A 356 -18.50 -3.06 -3.50
CA LEU A 356 -17.25 -2.75 -4.20
C LEU A 356 -16.39 -3.99 -4.43
N ALA A 357 -16.33 -4.93 -3.48
CA ALA A 357 -15.62 -6.19 -3.66
C ALA A 357 -16.27 -7.06 -4.76
N MET A 358 -17.61 -7.11 -4.81
CA MET A 358 -18.37 -7.84 -5.83
C MET A 358 -18.12 -7.25 -7.23
N ILE A 359 -18.17 -5.92 -7.36
CA ILE A 359 -17.88 -5.21 -8.61
C ILE A 359 -16.43 -5.44 -9.05
N SER A 360 -15.48 -5.34 -8.12
CA SER A 360 -14.06 -5.59 -8.40
C SER A 360 -13.77 -7.01 -8.86
N ASP A 361 -14.57 -7.98 -8.39
CA ASP A 361 -14.48 -9.39 -8.77
C ASP A 361 -15.30 -9.71 -10.04
N GLY A 362 -15.87 -8.70 -10.71
CA GLY A 362 -16.58 -8.84 -11.99
C GLY A 362 -18.06 -9.24 -11.89
N TYR A 363 -18.66 -9.19 -10.70
CA TYR A 363 -20.09 -9.46 -10.52
C TYR A 363 -20.95 -8.24 -10.86
N ALA A 364 -22.24 -8.48 -11.11
CA ALA A 364 -23.21 -7.43 -11.40
C ALA A 364 -23.22 -6.36 -10.29
N THR A 365 -23.39 -5.09 -10.69
CA THR A 365 -23.47 -3.97 -9.75
C THR A 365 -24.80 -4.00 -8.99
N PRO A 366 -24.81 -3.97 -7.65
CA PRO A 366 -26.06 -3.91 -6.89
C PRO A 366 -26.73 -2.54 -7.00
N VAL A 367 -28.06 -2.54 -6.88
CA VAL A 367 -28.86 -1.34 -6.64
C VAL A 367 -28.81 -1.01 -5.14
N VAL A 368 -28.37 0.21 -4.81
CA VAL A 368 -28.35 0.71 -3.43
C VAL A 368 -29.72 1.28 -3.06
N GLY A 369 -30.22 0.98 -1.87
CA GLY A 369 -31.49 1.52 -1.37
C GLY A 369 -32.69 1.06 -2.21
N TYR A 370 -32.76 -0.24 -2.52
CA TYR A 370 -33.78 -0.80 -3.40
C TYR A 370 -35.16 -0.84 -2.74
N GLU A 371 -36.15 -0.23 -3.39
CA GLU A 371 -37.55 -0.24 -3.00
C GLU A 371 -38.33 -1.35 -3.73
N LEU A 372 -38.86 -2.31 -2.98
CA LEU A 372 -39.80 -3.32 -3.48
C LEU A 372 -41.21 -2.73 -3.49
N LEU A 373 -41.83 -2.66 -4.66
CA LEU A 373 -43.16 -2.08 -4.84
C LEU A 373 -44.28 -3.14 -4.77
N ASP A 374 -45.45 -2.74 -4.26
CA ASP A 374 -46.67 -3.56 -4.28
C ASP A 374 -47.46 -3.43 -5.60
N ALA A 375 -48.60 -4.13 -5.70
CA ALA A 375 -49.48 -4.10 -6.86
C ALA A 375 -50.10 -2.73 -7.17
N HIS A 376 -50.00 -1.76 -6.25
CA HIS A 376 -50.47 -0.38 -6.40
C HIS A 376 -49.30 0.61 -6.59
N ASN A 377 -48.09 0.10 -6.84
CA ASN A 377 -46.88 0.90 -7.04
C ASN A 377 -46.47 1.71 -5.79
N ALA A 378 -46.85 1.24 -4.59
CA ALA A 378 -46.42 1.78 -3.31
C ALA A 378 -45.24 0.97 -2.75
N VAL A 379 -44.33 1.63 -2.03
CA VAL A 379 -43.17 0.97 -1.39
C VAL A 379 -43.67 0.02 -0.30
N ALA A 380 -43.45 -1.28 -0.53
CA ALA A 380 -43.84 -2.35 0.38
C ALA A 380 -42.69 -2.73 1.33
N ALA A 381 -41.46 -2.66 0.84
CA ALA A 381 -40.25 -3.03 1.56
C ALA A 381 -39.02 -2.36 0.93
N GLU A 382 -37.95 -2.26 1.70
CA GLU A 382 -36.70 -1.61 1.30
C GLU A 382 -35.51 -2.47 1.70
N ALA A 383 -34.47 -2.50 0.86
CA ALA A 383 -33.22 -3.20 1.08
C ALA A 383 -32.02 -2.28 0.83
N GLU A 384 -30.96 -2.45 1.63
CA GLU A 384 -29.73 -1.67 1.50
C GLU A 384 -29.01 -1.93 0.17
N LEU A 385 -28.93 -3.21 -0.23
CA LEU A 385 -28.43 -3.63 -1.54
C LEU A 385 -29.39 -4.64 -2.16
N ALA A 386 -29.55 -4.58 -3.48
CA ALA A 386 -30.30 -5.58 -4.23
C ALA A 386 -29.62 -5.93 -5.55
N TRP A 387 -29.74 -7.19 -5.93
CA TRP A 387 -29.47 -7.68 -7.28
C TRP A 387 -30.79 -8.16 -7.88
N PRO A 388 -31.54 -7.29 -8.59
CA PRO A 388 -32.91 -7.60 -9.00
C PRO A 388 -33.01 -8.75 -10.00
N GLU A 389 -32.01 -8.89 -10.86
CA GLU A 389 -31.97 -9.97 -11.86
C GLU A 389 -31.82 -11.34 -11.19
N GLN A 390 -31.03 -11.42 -10.11
CA GLN A 390 -30.79 -12.63 -9.33
C GLN A 390 -31.77 -12.76 -8.15
N MET A 391 -32.66 -11.78 -7.95
CA MET A 391 -33.63 -11.72 -6.85
C MET A 391 -32.98 -11.89 -5.47
N VAL A 392 -31.83 -11.23 -5.25
CA VAL A 392 -31.11 -11.24 -3.96
C VAL A 392 -31.19 -9.86 -3.31
N ALA A 393 -31.55 -9.79 -2.03
CA ALA A 393 -31.60 -8.56 -1.24
C ALA A 393 -30.76 -8.69 0.03
N VAL A 394 -29.96 -7.67 0.34
CA VAL A 394 -29.19 -7.57 1.58
C VAL A 394 -29.77 -6.44 2.44
N LEU A 395 -30.12 -6.77 3.68
CA LEU A 395 -30.81 -5.87 4.60
C LEU A 395 -29.90 -5.51 5.77
N VAL A 396 -29.91 -4.24 6.17
CA VAL A 396 -29.32 -3.77 7.44
C VAL A 396 -30.31 -3.93 8.61
N GLU A 397 -29.83 -3.85 9.85
CA GLU A 397 -30.63 -4.10 11.06
C GLU A 397 -31.99 -3.36 11.11
N PRO A 398 -32.10 -2.06 10.74
CA PRO A 398 -33.39 -1.36 10.69
C PRO A 398 -34.37 -1.90 9.65
N GLN A 399 -33.88 -2.55 8.59
CA GLN A 399 -34.67 -3.08 7.47
C GLN A 399 -35.08 -4.54 7.67
N LEU A 400 -34.54 -5.27 8.65
CA LEU A 400 -34.87 -6.68 8.89
C LEU A 400 -36.38 -6.99 8.98
N PRO A 401 -37.25 -6.11 9.54
CA PRO A 401 -38.70 -6.31 9.49
C PRO A 401 -39.30 -6.41 8.08
N HIS A 402 -38.57 -5.98 7.04
CA HIS A 402 -38.97 -6.08 5.63
C HIS A 402 -38.66 -7.44 5.00
N SER A 403 -37.91 -8.32 5.67
CA SER A 403 -37.46 -9.63 5.16
C SER A 403 -38.62 -10.50 4.68
N GLU A 404 -39.74 -10.55 5.42
CA GLU A 404 -40.89 -11.39 5.05
C GLU A 404 -41.51 -10.96 3.72
N ARG A 405 -41.53 -9.66 3.42
CA ARG A 405 -42.13 -9.14 2.18
C ARG A 405 -41.29 -9.45 0.96
N PHE A 406 -39.96 -9.32 1.07
CA PHE A 406 -39.03 -9.76 0.03
C PHE A 406 -39.15 -11.27 -0.21
N THR A 407 -39.19 -12.07 0.86
CA THR A 407 -39.32 -13.53 0.75
C THR A 407 -40.64 -13.96 0.09
N GLN A 408 -41.76 -13.30 0.44
CA GLN A 408 -43.06 -13.53 -0.19
C GLN A 408 -43.07 -13.13 -1.67
N ALA A 409 -42.27 -12.14 -2.05
CA ALA A 409 -42.04 -11.73 -3.44
C ALA A 409 -41.01 -12.62 -4.17
N GLY A 410 -40.53 -13.71 -3.55
CA GLY A 410 -39.63 -14.67 -4.16
C GLY A 410 -38.15 -14.30 -4.11
N TRP A 411 -37.77 -13.31 -3.29
CA TRP A 411 -36.37 -12.90 -3.13
C TRP A 411 -35.65 -13.74 -2.08
N THR A 412 -34.37 -13.97 -2.31
CA THR A 412 -33.44 -14.47 -1.30
C THR A 412 -32.97 -13.30 -0.44
N VAL A 413 -33.26 -13.35 0.85
CA VAL A 413 -32.93 -12.27 1.80
C VAL A 413 -31.74 -12.68 2.66
N LEU A 414 -30.75 -11.79 2.72
CA LEU A 414 -29.57 -11.95 3.58
C LEU A 414 -29.48 -10.76 4.55
N SER A 415 -29.21 -11.05 5.81
CA SER A 415 -28.88 -10.03 6.81
C SER A 415 -27.41 -9.65 6.67
N ILE A 416 -27.12 -8.35 6.60
CA ILE A 416 -25.73 -7.87 6.56
C ILE A 416 -24.91 -8.38 7.75
N ALA A 417 -25.53 -8.56 8.93
CA ALA A 417 -24.84 -8.98 10.15
C ALA A 417 -24.22 -10.38 9.98
N ASP A 418 -24.99 -11.29 9.39
CA ASP A 418 -24.66 -12.71 9.23
C ASP A 418 -24.16 -13.06 7.82
N LEU A 419 -23.93 -12.04 6.98
CA LEU A 419 -23.60 -12.22 5.57
C LEU A 419 -22.21 -12.83 5.39
N ASP A 420 -22.20 -14.04 4.84
CA ASP A 420 -21.01 -14.68 4.27
C ASP A 420 -20.89 -14.28 2.78
N GLN A 421 -19.77 -13.65 2.41
CA GLN A 421 -19.54 -13.22 1.03
C GLN A 421 -19.44 -14.40 0.06
N SER A 422 -19.01 -15.58 0.50
CA SER A 422 -18.97 -16.77 -0.35
C SER A 422 -20.38 -17.26 -0.73
N GLN A 423 -21.33 -17.16 0.22
CA GLN A 423 -22.74 -17.43 -0.02
C GLN A 423 -23.34 -16.40 -0.99
N LEU A 424 -23.03 -15.11 -0.80
CA LEU A 424 -23.50 -14.05 -1.69
C LEU A 424 -23.00 -14.25 -3.14
N ARG A 425 -21.70 -14.55 -3.30
CA ARG A 425 -21.07 -14.87 -4.59
C ARG A 425 -21.72 -16.07 -5.28
N SER A 426 -22.04 -17.11 -4.50
CA SER A 426 -22.75 -18.29 -4.99
C SER A 426 -24.18 -17.98 -5.47
N LEU A 427 -24.85 -17.00 -4.87
CA LEU A 427 -26.22 -16.64 -5.23
C LEU A 427 -26.28 -15.71 -6.44
N ILE A 428 -25.22 -14.93 -6.67
CA ILE A 428 -25.15 -13.97 -7.79
C ILE A 428 -24.49 -14.61 -9.03
N GLY A 429 -23.59 -15.58 -8.84
CA GLY A 429 -22.79 -16.15 -9.92
C GLY A 429 -23.45 -17.31 -10.70
N GLU A 430 -23.90 -17.02 -11.92
CA GLU A 430 -23.67 -17.85 -13.12
C GLU A 430 -23.17 -16.94 -14.26
N GLU A 431 -22.27 -17.48 -15.10
CA GLU A 431 -21.47 -16.82 -16.15
C GLU A 431 -22.20 -15.82 -17.06
N GLN A 432 -21.50 -14.74 -17.44
CA GLN A 432 -21.54 -14.28 -18.84
C GLN A 432 -20.18 -14.51 -19.49
N THR A 433 -20.04 -15.71 -20.04
CA THR A 433 -19.12 -16.00 -21.14
C THR A 433 -19.54 -15.16 -22.35
N ILE A 434 -18.73 -14.19 -22.77
CA ILE A 434 -18.49 -13.79 -24.18
C ILE A 434 -17.02 -13.35 -24.27
#